data_AF-A0A379LZQ9-F1
#
_entry.id   AF-A0A379LZQ9-F1
#
_cell.length_a   1.000
_cell.length_b   1.000
_cell.length_c   1.000
_cell.angle_alpha   90.00
_cell.angle_beta   90.00
_cell.angle_gamma   90.00
#
_symmetry.space_group_name_H-M   'P 1'
#
loop_
_entity.id
_entity.type
_entity.pdbx_description
1 polymer ?
#
loop_
_entity_poly.entity_id
_entity_poly.type
_entity_poly.pdbx_seq_one_letter_code
_entity_poly.pdbx_strand_id
1 'polypeptide(L)'
;MTGELWHHLAAQVEQLDAQAGRVLRSALARHAAALRVQVAGRAGTGRAVAEARVRESLPHDAAAGTIVVGVAVDTPGGPDPVLDADLVVHVVPRRLDPAVAHPADRAALATVDPRRVVLVVSGGADAAECAVVARATGVAPGQVVAVREERLLAELIAARAAVARGLRDEELARVAAGIPAAPQVRELVEHALDLVSAGSR
;
A
#
# COMPACT_ATOMS: atom_id res chain seq x y z
N MET A 1 8.95 3.20 19.69
CA MET A 1 10.37 3.17 20.11
C MET A 1 11.36 3.21 18.94
N THR A 2 11.03 2.72 17.74
CA THR A 2 11.94 2.74 16.57
C THR A 2 12.15 4.13 15.94
N GLY A 3 11.14 5.01 15.95
CA GLY A 3 11.22 6.34 15.32
C GLY A 3 12.29 7.26 15.91
N GLU A 4 12.39 7.33 17.24
CA GLU A 4 13.41 8.16 17.91
C GLU A 4 14.84 7.68 17.65
N LEU A 5 15.04 6.36 17.62
CA LEU A 5 16.32 5.73 17.30
C LEU A 5 16.76 6.08 15.88
N TRP A 6 15.84 6.02 14.91
CA TRP A 6 16.14 6.40 13.53
C TRP A 6 16.45 7.90 13.36
N HIS A 7 15.72 8.78 14.05
CA HIS A 7 16.01 10.21 14.03
C HIS A 7 17.36 10.54 14.66
N HIS A 8 17.72 9.87 15.75
CA HIS A 8 19.02 10.01 16.38
C HIS A 8 20.16 9.53 15.46
N LEU A 9 19.99 8.36 14.85
CA LEU A 9 20.95 7.82 13.87
C LEU A 9 21.16 8.80 12.71
N ALA A 10 20.09 9.36 12.13
CA ALA A 10 20.20 10.30 11.03
C ALA A 10 20.98 11.58 11.40
N ALA A 11 20.86 12.05 12.64
CA ALA A 11 21.62 13.19 13.14
C ALA A 11 23.12 12.84 13.33
N GLN A 12 23.42 11.67 13.90
CA GLN A 12 24.81 11.20 14.07
C GLN A 12 25.50 10.96 12.72
N VAL A 13 24.79 10.32 11.78
CA VAL A 13 25.30 10.08 10.43
C VAL A 13 25.58 11.40 9.72
N GLU A 14 24.72 12.43 9.83
CA GLU A 14 24.98 13.74 9.21
C GLU A 14 26.25 14.42 9.76
N GLN A 15 26.51 14.30 11.06
CA GLN A 15 27.70 14.90 11.68
C GLN A 15 29.01 14.31 11.11
N LEU A 16 28.97 13.05 10.69
CA LEU A 16 30.12 12.33 10.13
C LEU A 16 30.17 12.42 8.60
N ASP A 17 29.01 12.34 7.95
CA ASP A 17 28.83 12.42 6.50
C ASP A 17 27.48 13.07 6.19
N ALA A 18 27.55 14.35 5.81
CA ALA A 18 26.36 15.14 5.54
C ALA A 18 25.51 14.60 4.38
N GLN A 19 26.13 13.93 3.39
CA GLN A 19 25.39 13.37 2.26
C GLN A 19 24.66 12.10 2.67
N ALA A 20 25.33 11.20 3.39
CA ALA A 20 24.71 10.02 3.99
C ALA A 20 23.54 10.40 4.91
N GLY A 21 23.73 11.42 5.75
CA GLY A 21 22.71 11.90 6.67
C GLY A 21 21.48 12.48 5.95
N ARG A 22 21.68 13.20 4.84
CA ARG A 22 20.58 13.68 3.99
C ARG A 22 19.80 12.54 3.37
N VAL A 23 20.47 11.52 2.82
CA VAL A 23 19.82 10.33 2.26
C VAL A 23 18.95 9.63 3.30
N LEU A 24 19.49 9.42 4.51
CA LEU A 24 18.76 8.78 5.60
C LEU A 24 17.56 9.62 6.07
N ARG A 25 17.70 10.94 6.20
CA ARG A 25 16.56 11.82 6.52
C ARG A 25 15.49 11.80 5.45
N SER A 26 15.85 11.80 4.17
CA SER A 26 14.87 11.68 3.07
C SER A 26 14.17 10.33 3.09
N ALA A 27 14.87 9.25 3.45
CA ALA A 27 14.25 7.95 3.65
C ALA A 27 13.26 7.95 4.82
N LEU A 28 13.64 8.56 5.96
CA LEU A 28 12.78 8.69 7.13
C LEU A 28 11.54 9.55 6.89
N ALA A 29 11.69 10.67 6.16
CA ALA A 29 10.57 11.51 5.78
C ALA A 29 9.55 10.74 4.91
N ARG A 30 10.03 9.90 3.98
CA ARG A 30 9.16 9.03 3.17
C ARG A 30 8.51 7.93 4.00
N HIS A 31 9.26 7.33 4.92
CA HIS A 31 8.77 6.30 5.84
C HIS A 31 7.63 6.83 6.71
N ALA A 32 7.81 8.02 7.30
CA ALA A 32 6.86 8.67 8.20
C ALA A 32 5.70 9.39 7.48
N ALA A 33 5.73 9.48 6.14
CA ALA A 33 4.67 10.14 5.37
C ALA A 33 3.31 9.45 5.57
N ALA A 34 2.22 10.13 5.28
CA ALA A 34 0.90 9.50 5.28
C ALA A 34 0.85 8.27 4.33
N LEU A 35 0.12 7.23 4.71
CA LEU A 35 -0.18 6.11 3.81
C LEU A 35 -1.10 6.59 2.69
N ARG A 36 -0.72 6.33 1.44
CA ARG A 36 -1.56 6.62 0.28
C ARG A 36 -2.42 5.40 -0.03
N VAL A 37 -3.72 5.61 -0.15
CA VAL A 37 -4.70 4.63 -0.59
C VAL A 37 -5.31 5.11 -1.90
N GLN A 38 -5.16 4.33 -2.97
CA GLN A 38 -5.84 4.60 -4.23
C GLN A 38 -7.07 3.70 -4.37
N VAL A 39 -8.23 4.30 -4.62
CA VAL A 39 -9.46 3.58 -4.95
C VAL A 39 -9.67 3.66 -6.44
N ALA A 40 -9.27 2.60 -7.14
CA ALA A 40 -9.27 2.52 -8.59
C ALA A 40 -10.52 1.80 -9.12
N GLY A 41 -10.99 2.18 -10.30
CA GLY A 41 -12.09 1.46 -10.96
C GLY A 41 -12.57 2.18 -12.20
N ARG A 42 -13.20 1.42 -13.10
CA ARG A 42 -13.78 1.98 -14.33
C ARG A 42 -15.02 2.83 -14.05
N ALA A 43 -15.44 3.61 -15.03
CA ALA A 43 -16.71 4.32 -14.94
C ALA A 43 -17.88 3.34 -14.69
N GLY A 44 -18.79 3.71 -13.78
CA GLY A 44 -19.98 2.91 -13.46
C GLY A 44 -19.74 1.68 -12.58
N THR A 45 -18.53 1.43 -12.07
CA THR A 45 -18.26 0.24 -11.21
C THR A 45 -18.67 0.43 -9.75
N GLY A 46 -19.17 1.60 -9.36
CA GLY A 46 -19.42 1.92 -7.95
C GLY A 46 -18.18 2.37 -7.18
N ARG A 47 -17.10 2.76 -7.87
CA ARG A 47 -15.85 3.27 -7.29
C ARG A 47 -16.08 4.34 -6.20
N ALA A 48 -16.95 5.31 -6.44
CA ALA A 48 -17.24 6.38 -5.47
C ALA A 48 -17.85 5.84 -4.16
N VAL A 49 -18.71 4.82 -4.24
CA VAL A 49 -19.28 4.15 -3.07
C VAL A 49 -18.19 3.41 -2.29
N ALA A 50 -17.37 2.62 -2.99
CA ALA A 50 -16.24 1.94 -2.35
C ALA A 50 -15.26 2.94 -1.72
N GLU A 51 -15.02 4.09 -2.36
CA GLU A 51 -14.15 5.14 -1.85
C GLU A 51 -14.68 5.74 -0.54
N ALA A 52 -15.99 5.98 -0.44
CA ALA A 52 -16.63 6.39 0.81
C ALA A 52 -16.47 5.31 1.90
N ARG A 53 -16.72 4.03 1.56
CA ARG A 53 -16.57 2.91 2.51
C ARG A 53 -15.14 2.71 3.00
N VAL A 54 -14.16 2.88 2.11
CA VAL A 54 -12.73 2.82 2.47
C VAL A 54 -12.40 3.92 3.48
N ARG A 55 -12.89 5.14 3.28
CA ARG A 55 -12.70 6.24 4.23
C ARG A 55 -13.33 5.95 5.60
N GLU A 56 -14.54 5.40 5.60
CA GLU A 56 -15.24 4.99 6.83
C GLU A 56 -14.54 3.84 7.57
N SER A 57 -13.88 2.96 6.82
CA SER A 57 -13.20 1.77 7.35
C SER A 57 -11.83 2.06 7.97
N LEU A 58 -11.26 3.24 7.71
CA LEU A 58 -9.99 3.63 8.30
C LEU A 58 -10.21 4.03 9.76
N PRO A 59 -9.49 3.40 10.73
CA PRO A 59 -9.59 3.81 12.13
C PRO A 59 -9.22 5.30 12.26
N HIS A 60 -9.86 6.03 13.17
CA HIS A 60 -9.65 7.48 13.33
C HIS A 60 -8.17 7.86 13.53
N ASP A 61 -7.41 7.04 14.26
CA ASP A 61 -5.97 7.24 14.46
C ASP A 61 -5.14 6.98 13.20
N ALA A 62 -5.61 6.09 12.31
CA ALA A 62 -5.00 5.86 11.00
C ALA A 62 -5.44 6.91 9.97
N ALA A 63 -6.64 7.48 10.11
CA ALA A 63 -7.18 8.48 9.20
C ALA A 63 -6.38 9.79 9.22
N ALA A 64 -5.85 10.20 10.38
CA ALA A 64 -4.96 11.35 10.51
C ALA A 64 -3.64 11.19 9.72
N GLY A 65 -3.26 9.96 9.37
CA GLY A 65 -2.05 9.63 8.62
C GLY A 65 -2.33 8.88 7.32
N THR A 66 -3.54 8.93 6.76
CA THR A 66 -3.89 8.22 5.52
C THR A 66 -4.58 9.15 4.52
N ILE A 67 -4.13 9.14 3.26
CA ILE A 67 -4.69 9.92 2.16
C ILE A 67 -5.41 8.97 1.20
N VAL A 68 -6.72 9.14 1.02
CA VAL A 68 -7.54 8.32 0.12
C VAL A 68 -7.88 9.10 -1.15
N VAL A 69 -7.44 8.59 -2.30
CA VAL A 69 -7.61 9.22 -3.63
C VAL A 69 -8.34 8.28 -4.58
N GLY A 70 -9.36 8.80 -5.27
CA GLY A 70 -10.03 8.06 -6.35
C GLY A 70 -9.23 8.09 -7.66
N VAL A 71 -9.11 6.95 -8.32
CA VAL A 71 -8.43 6.82 -9.63
C VAL A 71 -9.40 6.22 -10.66
N ALA A 72 -9.61 6.91 -11.76
CA ALA A 72 -10.40 6.39 -12.88
C ALA A 72 -9.54 5.45 -13.73
N VAL A 73 -10.07 4.28 -14.04
CA VAL A 73 -9.46 3.31 -14.96
C VAL A 73 -10.24 3.33 -16.27
N ASP A 74 -9.56 3.12 -17.39
CA ASP A 74 -10.20 3.00 -18.72
C ASP A 74 -10.98 4.30 -19.09
N THR A 75 -10.32 5.45 -18.92
CA THR A 75 -10.91 6.75 -19.27
C THR A 75 -10.74 7.00 -20.77
N PRO A 76 -11.82 7.23 -21.54
CA PRO A 76 -11.71 7.48 -22.99
C PRO A 76 -10.78 8.66 -23.31
N GLY A 77 -9.75 8.41 -24.12
CA GLY A 77 -8.75 9.42 -24.49
C GLY A 77 -7.86 9.91 -23.33
N GLY A 78 -7.97 9.29 -22.15
CA GLY A 78 -7.14 9.58 -20.99
C GLY A 78 -5.85 8.75 -20.98
N PRO A 79 -4.86 9.15 -20.16
CA PRO A 79 -3.67 8.34 -19.93
C PRO A 79 -4.01 7.05 -19.17
N ASP A 80 -3.13 6.06 -19.27
CA ASP A 80 -3.21 4.87 -18.43
C ASP A 80 -3.06 5.23 -16.95
N PRO A 81 -3.84 4.59 -16.05
CA PRO A 81 -3.80 4.90 -14.63
C PRO A 81 -2.48 4.43 -14.01
N VAL A 82 -1.85 5.31 -13.22
CA VAL A 82 -0.68 4.97 -12.41
C VAL A 82 -1.13 4.58 -11.00
N LEU A 83 -0.98 3.31 -10.67
CA LEU A 83 -1.37 2.73 -9.38
C LEU A 83 -0.13 2.48 -8.50
N ASP A 84 0.36 3.55 -7.88
CA ASP A 84 1.63 3.59 -7.13
C ASP A 84 1.46 3.72 -5.61
N ALA A 85 0.22 3.69 -5.12
CA ALA A 85 -0.09 3.85 -3.71
C ALA A 85 0.49 2.73 -2.83
N ASP A 86 0.54 3.01 -1.53
CA ASP A 86 0.90 2.01 -0.51
C ASP A 86 -0.14 0.88 -0.46
N LEU A 87 -1.41 1.22 -0.75
CA LEU A 87 -2.54 0.30 -0.85
C LEU A 87 -3.42 0.67 -2.04
N VAL A 88 -3.80 -0.33 -2.84
CA VAL A 88 -4.69 -0.16 -3.99
C VAL A 88 -5.97 -0.95 -3.75
N VAL A 89 -7.09 -0.23 -3.65
CA VAL A 89 -8.44 -0.80 -3.64
C VAL A 89 -8.98 -0.75 -5.07
N HIS A 90 -9.05 -1.88 -5.76
CA HIS A 90 -9.55 -1.93 -7.14
C HIS A 90 -11.01 -2.38 -7.15
N VAL A 91 -11.87 -1.63 -7.82
CA VAL A 91 -13.33 -1.82 -7.80
C VAL A 91 -13.81 -2.32 -9.14
N VAL A 92 -14.30 -3.55 -9.14
CA VAL A 92 -14.90 -4.20 -10.31
C VAL A 92 -16.40 -4.37 -10.13
N PRO A 93 -17.19 -4.21 -11.20
CA PRO A 93 -18.61 -4.48 -11.12
C PRO A 93 -18.84 -5.98 -11.03
N ARG A 94 -19.89 -6.40 -10.32
CA ARG A 94 -20.48 -7.73 -10.52
C ARG A 94 -20.86 -7.86 -11.98
N ARG A 95 -20.12 -8.68 -12.73
CA ARG A 95 -20.48 -9.09 -14.08
C ARG A 95 -21.04 -10.51 -14.02
N LEU A 96 -22.14 -10.72 -14.75
CA LEU A 96 -22.84 -12.00 -14.87
C LEU A 96 -22.01 -13.06 -15.59
N ASP A 97 -20.95 -12.67 -16.31
CA ASP A 97 -19.94 -13.58 -16.83
C ASP A 97 -18.59 -13.36 -16.13
N PRO A 98 -18.29 -14.17 -15.11
CA PRO A 98 -17.03 -14.13 -14.40
C PRO A 98 -15.80 -14.52 -15.25
N ALA A 99 -15.98 -15.15 -16.42
CA ALA A 99 -14.87 -15.48 -17.31
C ALA A 99 -14.24 -14.24 -17.96
N VAL A 100 -14.91 -13.08 -17.90
CA VAL A 100 -14.48 -11.86 -18.57
C VAL A 100 -14.36 -10.72 -17.57
N ALA A 101 -13.34 -10.79 -16.71
CA ALA A 101 -12.77 -9.56 -16.14
C ALA A 101 -12.46 -8.59 -17.30
N HIS A 102 -12.70 -7.29 -17.13
CA HIS A 102 -12.40 -6.36 -18.21
C HIS A 102 -10.89 -6.36 -18.47
N PRO A 103 -10.42 -6.32 -19.73
CA PRO A 103 -8.99 -6.28 -20.02
C PRO A 103 -8.27 -5.13 -19.30
N ALA A 104 -8.90 -3.95 -19.23
CA ALA A 104 -8.33 -2.81 -18.50
C ALA A 104 -8.22 -3.04 -16.98
N ASP A 105 -9.14 -3.82 -16.38
CA ASP A 105 -9.05 -4.18 -14.96
C ASP A 105 -7.85 -5.10 -14.72
N ARG A 106 -7.63 -6.09 -15.60
CA ARG A 106 -6.47 -6.97 -15.53
C ARG A 106 -5.16 -6.23 -15.78
N ALA A 107 -5.13 -5.36 -16.79
CA ALA A 107 -3.94 -4.58 -17.14
C ALA A 107 -3.54 -3.65 -15.98
N ALA A 108 -4.51 -2.96 -15.37
CA ALA A 108 -4.26 -2.10 -14.21
C ALA A 108 -3.76 -2.90 -13.00
N LEU A 109 -4.33 -4.08 -12.72
CA LEU A 109 -3.91 -4.91 -11.60
C LEU A 109 -2.53 -5.55 -11.82
N ALA A 110 -2.15 -5.85 -13.07
CA ALA A 110 -0.87 -6.47 -13.39
C ALA A 110 0.35 -5.58 -13.08
N THR A 111 0.16 -4.27 -12.94
CA THR A 111 1.24 -3.31 -12.64
C THR A 111 1.45 -3.09 -11.14
N VAL A 112 0.56 -3.63 -10.29
CA VAL A 112 0.57 -3.41 -8.84
C VAL A 112 1.20 -4.60 -8.13
N ASP A 113 2.02 -4.33 -7.11
CA ASP A 113 2.49 -5.38 -6.19
C ASP A 113 1.27 -6.09 -5.56
N PRO A 114 1.08 -7.40 -5.78
CA PRO A 114 -0.11 -8.13 -5.32
C PRO A 114 -0.29 -8.04 -3.80
N ARG A 115 0.79 -7.80 -3.03
CA ARG A 115 0.72 -7.63 -1.58
C ARG A 115 -0.06 -6.38 -1.16
N ARG A 116 -0.21 -5.38 -2.03
CA ARG A 116 -0.85 -4.08 -1.78
C ARG A 116 -2.31 -4.00 -2.25
N VAL A 117 -2.83 -5.04 -2.88
CA VAL A 117 -4.14 -5.04 -3.53
C VAL A 117 -5.24 -5.50 -2.57
N VAL A 118 -6.38 -4.81 -2.60
CA VAL A 118 -7.71 -5.29 -2.19
C VAL A 118 -8.63 -5.17 -3.40
N LEU A 119 -9.30 -6.25 -3.77
CA LEU A 119 -10.27 -6.24 -4.86
C LEU A 119 -11.69 -6.17 -4.29
N VAL A 120 -12.44 -5.14 -4.67
CA VAL A 120 -13.81 -4.92 -4.24
C VAL A 120 -14.77 -5.24 -5.38
N VAL A 121 -15.70 -6.15 -5.12
CA VAL A 121 -16.78 -6.49 -6.05
C VAL A 121 -18.04 -5.71 -5.68
N SER A 122 -18.50 -4.81 -6.55
CA SER A 122 -19.73 -4.06 -6.33
C SER A 122 -20.96 -4.83 -6.83
N GLY A 123 -22.16 -4.50 -6.35
CA GLY A 123 -23.42 -5.11 -6.85
C GLY A 123 -23.95 -6.31 -6.05
N GLY A 124 -23.62 -6.41 -4.75
CA GLY A 124 -24.22 -7.39 -3.83
C GLY A 124 -23.71 -8.82 -4.02
N ALA A 125 -22.43 -8.96 -4.40
CA ALA A 125 -21.84 -10.25 -4.69
C ALA A 125 -21.78 -11.18 -3.47
N ASP A 126 -21.92 -12.48 -3.71
CA ASP A 126 -21.68 -13.52 -2.71
C ASP A 126 -20.22 -14.03 -2.75
N ALA A 127 -19.89 -14.95 -1.84
CA ALA A 127 -18.54 -15.52 -1.73
C ALA A 127 -18.13 -16.30 -3.00
N ALA A 128 -19.08 -16.96 -3.67
CA ALA A 128 -18.80 -17.73 -4.88
C ALA A 128 -18.47 -16.78 -6.03
N GLU A 129 -19.25 -15.72 -6.21
CA GLU A 129 -18.98 -14.67 -7.20
C GLU A 129 -17.62 -13.99 -6.95
N CYS A 130 -17.28 -13.68 -5.69
CA CYS A 130 -15.97 -13.14 -5.32
C CYS A 130 -14.83 -14.11 -5.68
N ALA A 131 -14.99 -15.41 -5.44
CA ALA A 131 -13.99 -16.41 -5.79
C ALA A 131 -13.77 -16.53 -7.31
N VAL A 132 -14.82 -16.35 -8.12
CA VAL A 132 -14.65 -16.39 -9.57
C VAL A 132 -13.99 -15.12 -10.09
N VAL A 133 -14.36 -13.95 -9.55
CA VAL A 133 -13.68 -12.69 -9.86
C VAL A 133 -12.19 -12.75 -9.50
N ALA A 134 -11.85 -13.31 -8.33
CA ALA A 134 -10.46 -13.52 -7.90
C ALA A 134 -9.65 -14.30 -8.95
N ARG A 135 -10.21 -15.41 -9.46
CA ARG A 135 -9.56 -16.19 -10.53
C ARG A 135 -9.40 -15.40 -11.83
N ALA A 136 -10.41 -14.63 -12.21
CA ALA A 136 -10.44 -13.89 -13.47
C ALA A 136 -9.48 -12.68 -13.48
N THR A 137 -9.20 -12.09 -12.31
CA THR A 137 -8.26 -10.97 -12.14
C THR A 137 -6.87 -11.40 -11.69
N GLY A 138 -6.70 -12.65 -11.25
CA GLY A 138 -5.44 -13.16 -10.69
C GLY A 138 -5.15 -12.66 -9.27
N VAL A 139 -6.13 -12.05 -8.60
CA VAL A 139 -6.00 -11.59 -7.21
C VAL A 139 -6.25 -12.75 -6.25
N ALA A 140 -5.48 -12.85 -5.16
CA ALA A 140 -5.66 -13.93 -4.20
C ALA A 140 -7.07 -13.88 -3.58
N PRO A 141 -7.77 -15.03 -3.39
CA PRO A 141 -9.13 -15.04 -2.85
C PRO A 141 -9.29 -14.32 -1.50
N GLY A 142 -8.27 -14.41 -0.64
CA GLY A 142 -8.24 -13.71 0.66
C GLY A 142 -8.03 -12.19 0.57
N GLN A 143 -8.00 -11.62 -0.63
CA GLN A 143 -7.92 -10.17 -0.88
C GLN A 143 -9.13 -9.65 -1.64
N VAL A 144 -10.15 -10.50 -1.88
CA VAL A 144 -11.36 -10.15 -2.63
C VAL A 144 -12.54 -10.08 -1.68
N VAL A 145 -13.32 -9.01 -1.76
CA VAL A 145 -14.46 -8.75 -0.87
C VAL A 145 -15.60 -8.08 -1.63
N ALA A 146 -16.83 -8.42 -1.28
CA ALA A 146 -18.00 -7.70 -1.78
C ALA A 146 -18.14 -6.36 -1.04
N VAL A 147 -18.50 -5.29 -1.76
CA VAL A 147 -18.58 -3.92 -1.20
C VAL A 147 -19.53 -3.80 0.01
N ARG A 148 -20.51 -4.69 0.13
CA ARG A 148 -21.48 -4.73 1.24
C ARG A 148 -20.93 -5.35 2.53
N GLU A 149 -19.84 -6.11 2.44
CA GLU A 149 -19.23 -6.78 3.58
C GLU A 149 -18.31 -5.79 4.31
N GLU A 150 -18.89 -4.76 4.91
CA GLU A 150 -18.18 -3.60 5.48
C GLU A 150 -17.11 -4.02 6.49
N ARG A 151 -17.43 -4.96 7.38
CA ARG A 151 -16.49 -5.50 8.36
C ARG A 151 -15.29 -6.16 7.69
N LEU A 152 -15.53 -7.03 6.71
CA LEU A 152 -14.47 -7.74 6.01
C LEU A 152 -13.62 -6.79 5.16
N LEU A 153 -14.25 -5.78 4.55
CA LEU A 153 -13.53 -4.71 3.84
C LEU A 153 -12.59 -3.96 4.79
N ALA A 154 -13.06 -3.59 5.98
CA ALA A 154 -12.22 -2.94 6.98
C ALA A 154 -11.06 -3.82 7.46
N GLU A 155 -11.33 -5.10 7.73
CA GLU A 155 -10.31 -6.08 8.11
C GLU A 155 -9.22 -6.23 7.02
N LEU A 156 -9.62 -6.30 5.74
CA LEU A 156 -8.69 -6.38 4.62
C LEU A 156 -7.88 -5.09 4.42
N ILE A 157 -8.51 -3.93 4.53
CA ILE A 157 -7.81 -2.64 4.47
C ILE A 157 -6.78 -2.55 5.59
N ALA A 158 -7.16 -2.91 6.82
CA ALA A 158 -6.26 -2.90 7.97
C ALA A 158 -5.08 -3.86 7.78
N ALA A 159 -5.34 -5.09 7.32
CA ALA A 159 -4.32 -6.08 7.03
C ALA A 159 -3.36 -5.60 5.94
N ARG A 160 -3.87 -5.01 4.85
CA ARG A 160 -3.04 -4.47 3.77
C ARG A 160 -2.26 -3.23 4.21
N ALA A 161 -2.83 -2.37 5.06
CA ALA A 161 -2.12 -1.23 5.62
C ALA A 161 -0.96 -1.68 6.53
N ALA A 162 -1.13 -2.77 7.29
CA ALA A 162 -0.04 -3.37 8.07
C ALA A 162 1.08 -3.89 7.15
N VAL A 163 0.74 -4.60 6.08
CA VAL A 163 1.71 -5.05 5.07
C VAL A 163 2.44 -3.85 4.44
N ALA A 164 1.71 -2.80 4.05
CA ALA A 164 2.31 -1.61 3.46
C ALA A 164 3.31 -0.91 4.39
N ARG A 165 3.02 -0.86 5.70
CA ARG A 165 3.97 -0.36 6.70
C ARG A 165 5.23 -1.24 6.77
N GLY A 166 5.07 -2.57 6.79
CA GLY A 166 6.21 -3.49 6.74
C GLY A 166 7.08 -3.29 5.49
N LEU A 167 6.48 -3.04 4.32
CA LEU A 167 7.23 -2.73 3.09
C LEU A 167 8.01 -1.41 3.20
N ARG A 168 7.49 -0.42 3.93
CA ARG A 168 8.22 0.83 4.19
C ARG A 168 9.38 0.60 5.16
N ASP A 169 9.21 -0.24 6.16
CA ASP A 169 10.29 -0.64 7.08
C ASP A 169 11.43 -1.34 6.31
N GLU A 170 11.07 -2.30 5.44
CA GLU A 170 12.03 -3.00 4.57
C GLU A 170 12.78 -2.04 3.63
N GLU A 171 12.07 -1.07 3.05
CA GLU A 171 12.67 -0.07 2.16
C GLU A 171 13.61 0.87 2.93
N LEU A 172 13.22 1.33 4.12
CA LEU A 172 14.07 2.16 4.97
C LEU A 172 15.36 1.41 5.35
N ALA A 173 15.24 0.14 5.76
CA ALA A 173 16.39 -0.70 6.09
C ALA A 173 17.31 -0.91 4.88
N ARG A 174 16.73 -1.16 3.69
CA ARG A 174 17.50 -1.30 2.44
C ARG A 174 18.23 -0.01 2.07
N VAL A 175 17.58 1.15 2.17
CA VAL A 175 18.22 2.44 1.89
C VAL A 175 19.36 2.67 2.87
N ALA A 176 19.14 2.45 4.17
CA ALA A 176 20.16 2.62 5.20
C ALA A 176 21.38 1.72 4.93
N ALA A 177 21.18 0.42 4.66
CA ALA A 177 22.25 -0.52 4.33
C ALA A 177 22.98 -0.16 3.02
N GLY A 178 22.29 0.47 2.08
CA GLY A 178 22.83 0.87 0.78
C GLY A 178 23.58 2.20 0.77
N ILE A 179 23.66 2.93 1.88
CA ILE A 179 24.37 4.22 1.93
C ILE A 179 25.87 3.97 1.73
N PRO A 180 26.49 4.51 0.66
CA PRO A 180 27.94 4.50 0.53
C PRO A 180 28.52 5.48 1.56
N ALA A 181 29.08 4.95 2.64
CA ALA A 181 29.60 5.75 3.73
C ALA A 181 30.98 5.27 4.19
N ALA A 182 31.70 6.16 4.89
CA ALA A 182 32.94 5.82 5.59
C ALA A 182 32.71 4.68 6.61
N PRO A 183 33.73 3.86 6.94
CA PRO A 183 33.58 2.70 7.83
C PRO A 183 32.85 3.00 9.14
N GLN A 184 33.16 4.15 9.76
CA GLN A 184 32.54 4.61 11.01
C GLN A 184 31.02 4.82 10.90
N VAL A 185 30.55 5.34 9.75
CA VAL A 185 29.11 5.53 9.49
C VAL A 185 28.44 4.18 9.21
N ARG A 186 29.13 3.27 8.52
CA ARG A 186 28.62 1.92 8.26
C ARG A 186 28.43 1.14 9.56
N GLU A 187 29.39 1.18 10.47
CA GLU A 187 29.30 0.55 11.80
C GLU A 187 28.09 1.07 12.60
N LEU A 188 27.85 2.39 12.58
CA LEU A 188 26.68 2.99 13.24
C LEU A 188 25.36 2.52 12.63
N VAL A 189 25.27 2.44 11.30
CA VAL A 189 24.07 1.97 10.60
C VAL A 189 23.83 0.48 10.87
N GLU A 190 24.86 -0.35 10.83
CA GLU A 190 24.78 -1.78 11.11
C GLU A 190 24.32 -2.03 12.56
N HIS A 191 24.90 -1.32 13.54
CA HIS A 191 24.48 -1.43 14.93
C HIS A 191 23.01 -1.04 15.15
N ALA A 192 22.54 0.00 14.48
CA ALA A 192 21.14 0.41 14.55
C ALA A 192 20.20 -0.62 13.92
N LEU A 193 20.58 -1.24 12.79
CA LEU A 193 19.82 -2.31 12.16
C LEU A 193 19.73 -3.56 13.06
N ASP A 194 20.80 -3.91 13.78
CA ASP A 194 20.81 -5.00 14.75
C ASP A 194 19.85 -4.75 15.91
N LEU A 195 19.83 -3.52 16.45
CA LEU A 195 18.91 -3.13 17.53
C LEU A 195 17.44 -3.20 17.08
N VAL A 196 17.13 -2.76 15.86
CA VAL A 196 15.78 -2.88 15.28
C VAL A 196 15.39 -4.34 15.08
N SER A 197 16.33 -5.18 14.62
CA SER A 197 16.10 -6.61 14.41
C SER A 197 15.89 -7.39 15.70
N ALA A 198 16.59 -7.00 16.78
CA ALA A 198 16.48 -7.61 18.11
C ALA A 198 15.20 -7.21 18.86
N GLY A 199 14.71 -5.98 18.66
CA GLY A 199 13.47 -5.50 19.28
C GLY A 199 12.17 -5.93 18.59
N SER A 200 12.26 -6.62 17.44
CA SER A 200 11.11 -7.08 16.65
C SER A 200 10.77 -8.57 16.86
N ARG A 201 11.45 -9.25 17.80
CA ARG A 201 11.17 -10.63 18.23
C ARG A 201 10.40 -10.62 19.55
#